data_AF-A0A9W7XS31-F1
#
_entry.id   AF-A0A9W7XS31-F1
#
_cell.length_a   1.000
_cell.length_b   1.000
_cell.length_c   1.000
_cell.angle_alpha   90.00
_cell.angle_beta   90.00
_cell.angle_gamma   90.00
#
_symmetry.space_group_name_H-M   'P 1'
#
loop_
_entity.id
_entity.type
_entity.pdbx_description
1 polymer ?
#
loop_
_entity_poly.entity_id
_entity_poly.type
_entity_poly.pdbx_seq_one_letter_code
_entity_poly.pdbx_strand_id
1 'polypeptide(L)'
;MLFDPTLCGEAPSSQNTVLTALLCIGTFLSYLPQHIKILRRRSSDGLSPYFILLGTVGAGSNITNIILLQFIALQCCAVQSFGVCVASLLGVLQVCIQGTMFYINFVLYMIFFPEHNKYEQVAGDEQGNSSSSNGIGDEQRPLLGRAQRRIATVEWQTALWVAAAVSAHGIVCLVMSLLLVTVVGPYAAPTRTWASLLGLFSLCLTCLQFFPQIVKTWRSKTVGALSIPMMLMQTPGGFVFAYSIAIRPGVNWSSWISTFMAATLQGVLLAICLVFDAQEKQRESAGTVAEPAQGPDSVGAGSRSTALEPEPEPESTSASASASTSQP
;
A
#
# COMPACT_ATOMS: atom_id res chain seq x y z
N MET A 1 6.02 20.35 -34.85
CA MET A 1 5.10 21.51 -34.82
C MET A 1 5.65 22.51 -33.82
N LEU A 2 5.77 23.78 -34.22
CA LEU A 2 6.20 24.87 -33.34
C LEU A 2 5.08 25.18 -32.30
N PHE A 3 5.47 25.65 -31.12
CA PHE A 3 4.54 26.15 -30.10
C PHE A 3 3.83 27.41 -30.61
N ASP A 4 2.50 27.46 -30.48
CA ASP A 4 1.68 28.62 -30.82
C ASP A 4 1.17 29.28 -29.52
N PRO A 5 1.65 30.48 -29.17
CA PRO A 5 1.24 31.19 -27.96
C PRO A 5 -0.25 31.53 -27.92
N THR A 6 -0.93 31.58 -29.07
CA THR A 6 -2.38 31.88 -29.14
C THR A 6 -3.25 30.75 -28.59
N LEU A 7 -2.68 29.55 -28.41
CA LEU A 7 -3.33 28.40 -27.78
C LEU A 7 -3.37 28.50 -26.25
N CYS A 8 -2.69 29.48 -25.65
CA CYS A 8 -2.75 29.71 -24.22
C CYS A 8 -4.11 30.31 -23.85
N GLY A 9 -4.92 29.53 -23.15
CA GLY A 9 -6.26 29.93 -22.71
C GLY A 9 -6.26 31.05 -21.67
N GLU A 10 -7.45 31.48 -21.31
CA GLU A 10 -7.65 32.49 -20.28
C GLU A 10 -7.21 32.00 -18.89
N ALA A 11 -6.89 32.96 -18.01
CA ALA A 11 -6.50 32.66 -16.64
C ALA A 11 -7.62 31.92 -15.89
N PRO A 12 -7.29 30.91 -15.06
CA PRO A 12 -8.28 30.25 -14.22
C PRO A 12 -8.99 31.22 -13.29
N SER A 13 -10.27 30.98 -13.00
CA SER A 13 -11.01 31.79 -12.03
C SER A 13 -10.36 31.74 -10.64
N SER A 14 -10.44 32.85 -9.90
CA SER A 14 -9.86 32.94 -8.55
C SER A 14 -10.46 31.89 -7.60
N GLN A 15 -11.76 31.60 -7.74
CA GLN A 15 -12.45 30.57 -6.96
C GLN A 15 -11.85 29.18 -7.20
N ASN A 16 -11.67 28.78 -8.46
CA ASN A 16 -11.09 27.47 -8.80
C ASN A 16 -9.63 27.36 -8.38
N THR A 17 -8.89 28.47 -8.48
CA THR A 17 -7.49 28.56 -8.05
C THR A 17 -7.37 28.35 -6.55
N VAL A 18 -8.16 29.07 -5.74
CA VAL A 18 -8.17 28.93 -4.28
C VAL A 18 -8.62 27.53 -3.87
N LEU A 19 -9.67 26.99 -4.49
CA LEU A 19 -10.16 25.64 -4.22
C LEU A 19 -9.06 24.59 -4.47
N THR A 20 -8.40 24.65 -5.63
CA THR A 20 -7.35 23.70 -6.01
C THR A 20 -6.11 23.85 -5.12
N ALA A 21 -5.76 25.07 -4.71
CA ALA A 21 -4.66 25.31 -3.77
C ALA A 21 -4.94 24.69 -2.39
N LEU A 22 -6.16 24.84 -1.87
CA LEU A 22 -6.58 24.19 -0.62
C LEU A 22 -6.55 22.66 -0.75
N LEU A 23 -6.96 22.12 -1.90
CA LEU A 23 -6.87 20.68 -2.18
C LEU A 23 -5.43 20.18 -2.21
N CYS A 24 -4.48 20.95 -2.74
CA CYS A 24 -3.06 20.60 -2.71
C CYS A 24 -2.54 20.48 -1.26
N ILE A 25 -2.85 21.47 -0.42
CA ILE A 25 -2.47 21.49 0.99
C ILE A 25 -3.11 20.32 1.74
N GLY A 26 -4.43 20.15 1.58
CA GLY A 26 -5.17 19.05 2.21
C GLY A 26 -4.66 17.68 1.78
N THR A 27 -4.32 17.52 0.49
CA THR A 27 -3.71 16.28 -0.02
C THR A 27 -2.40 16.00 0.70
N PHE A 28 -1.48 16.96 0.76
CA PHE A 28 -0.21 16.79 1.45
C PHE A 28 -0.40 16.41 2.93
N LEU A 29 -1.23 17.17 3.66
CA LEU A 29 -1.50 16.92 5.07
C LEU A 29 -2.17 15.56 5.31
N SER A 30 -2.93 15.04 4.34
CA SER A 30 -3.62 13.76 4.48
C SER A 30 -2.68 12.54 4.55
N TYR A 31 -1.50 12.60 3.91
CA TYR A 31 -0.52 11.50 3.93
C TYR A 31 0.36 11.52 5.17
N LEU A 32 0.50 12.69 5.80
CA LEU A 32 1.42 12.90 6.92
C LEU A 32 1.15 11.94 8.10
N PRO A 33 -0.10 11.68 8.54
CA PRO A 33 -0.36 10.72 9.62
C PRO A 33 0.15 9.30 9.29
N GLN A 34 0.04 8.88 8.02
CA GLN A 34 0.51 7.57 7.59
C GLN A 34 2.04 7.50 7.60
N HIS A 35 2.72 8.52 7.04
CA HIS A 35 4.18 8.60 7.06
C HIS A 35 4.70 8.61 8.49
N ILE A 36 4.12 9.43 9.37
CA ILE A 36 4.49 9.50 10.79
C ILE A 36 4.30 8.13 11.47
N LYS A 37 3.19 7.42 11.22
CA LYS A 37 2.93 6.09 11.80
C LYS A 37 4.04 5.10 11.42
N ILE A 38 4.44 5.06 10.15
CA ILE A 38 5.50 4.16 9.66
C ILE A 38 6.85 4.58 10.25
N LEU A 39 7.19 5.87 10.24
CA LEU A 39 8.45 6.39 10.79
C LEU A 39 8.59 6.11 12.29
N ARG A 40 7.50 6.26 13.07
CA ARG A 40 7.50 6.01 14.51
C ARG A 40 7.58 4.52 14.83
N ARG A 41 6.85 3.67 14.09
CA ARG A 41 6.88 2.22 14.32
C ARG A 41 8.16 1.56 13.81
N ARG A 42 8.89 2.20 12.89
CA ARG A 42 10.09 1.63 12.23
C ARG A 42 9.82 0.24 11.62
N SER A 43 8.57 -0.04 11.29
CA SER A 43 8.11 -1.28 10.68
C SER A 43 6.96 -1.01 9.72
N SER A 44 6.88 -1.80 8.66
CA SER A 44 5.81 -1.81 7.65
C SER A 44 4.80 -2.94 7.86
N ASP A 45 4.76 -3.53 9.06
CA ASP A 45 3.83 -4.61 9.40
C ASP A 45 2.36 -4.27 9.07
N GLY A 46 1.70 -5.21 8.41
CA GLY A 46 0.30 -5.12 8.00
C GLY A 46 0.04 -4.30 6.72
N LEU A 47 1.08 -3.75 6.07
CA LEU A 47 0.96 -3.17 4.73
C LEU A 47 0.97 -4.28 3.65
N SER A 48 0.00 -4.25 2.75
CA SER A 48 -0.08 -5.21 1.64
C SER A 48 0.90 -4.83 0.52
N PRO A 49 1.85 -5.71 0.12
CA PRO A 49 2.78 -5.45 -0.97
C PRO A 49 2.06 -5.17 -2.29
N TYR A 50 0.97 -5.89 -2.56
CA TYR A 50 0.17 -5.72 -3.77
C TYR A 50 -0.56 -4.36 -3.79
N PHE A 51 -1.03 -3.89 -2.64
CA PHE A 51 -1.65 -2.56 -2.55
C PHE A 51 -0.65 -1.45 -2.87
N ILE A 52 0.58 -1.58 -2.35
CA ILE A 52 1.67 -0.65 -2.65
C ILE A 52 2.05 -0.73 -4.13
N LEU A 53 2.19 -1.94 -4.69
CA LEU A 53 2.49 -2.14 -6.12
C LEU A 53 1.47 -1.44 -7.02
N LEU A 54 0.19 -1.78 -6.86
CA LEU A 54 -0.89 -1.23 -7.69
C LEU A 54 -1.00 0.29 -7.53
N GLY A 55 -0.87 0.78 -6.30
CA GLY A 55 -0.92 2.21 -6.00
C GLY A 55 0.25 2.99 -6.61
N THR A 56 1.48 2.49 -6.50
CA THR A 56 2.67 3.19 -7.01
C THR A 56 2.75 3.13 -8.54
N VAL A 57 2.44 1.99 -9.17
CA VAL A 57 2.36 1.87 -10.63
C VAL A 57 1.24 2.74 -11.19
N GLY A 58 0.07 2.75 -10.56
CA GLY A 58 -1.04 3.63 -10.91
C GLY A 58 -0.66 5.11 -10.78
N ALA A 59 -0.07 5.51 -9.66
CA ALA A 59 0.39 6.88 -9.43
C ALA A 59 1.41 7.34 -10.50
N GLY A 60 2.41 6.51 -10.83
CA GLY A 60 3.38 6.82 -11.89
C GLY A 60 2.73 6.97 -13.26
N SER A 61 1.75 6.11 -13.59
CA SER A 61 0.96 6.20 -14.83
C SER A 61 0.14 7.48 -14.87
N ASN A 62 -0.50 7.85 -13.77
CA ASN A 62 -1.33 9.06 -13.67
C ASN A 62 -0.50 10.35 -13.77
N ILE A 63 0.67 10.40 -13.12
CA ILE A 63 1.63 11.51 -13.27
C ILE A 63 2.06 11.65 -14.73
N THR A 64 2.43 10.55 -15.38
CA THR A 64 2.86 10.58 -16.77
C THR A 64 1.73 11.01 -17.71
N ASN A 65 0.51 10.49 -17.48
CA ASN A 65 -0.70 10.89 -18.20
C ASN A 65 -0.93 12.41 -18.11
N ILE A 66 -0.97 12.98 -16.91
CA ILE A 66 -1.32 14.39 -16.73
C ILE A 66 -0.23 15.31 -17.31
N ILE A 67 1.06 14.96 -17.17
CA ILE A 67 2.17 15.74 -17.74
C ILE A 67 2.08 15.78 -19.27
N LEU A 68 1.82 14.63 -19.90
CA LEU A 68 1.72 14.55 -21.36
C LEU A 68 0.48 15.25 -21.90
N LEU A 69 -0.67 15.11 -21.24
CA LEU A 69 -1.91 15.76 -21.67
C LEU A 69 -1.90 17.28 -21.43
N GLN A 70 -1.24 17.75 -20.37
CA GLN A 70 -1.15 19.18 -20.02
C GLN A 70 0.14 19.84 -20.52
N PHE A 71 0.80 19.25 -21.52
CA PHE A 71 2.05 19.78 -22.06
C PHE A 71 1.92 21.22 -22.59
N ILE A 72 0.76 21.57 -23.16
CA ILE A 72 0.47 22.94 -23.60
C ILE A 72 0.49 23.94 -22.43
N ALA A 73 -0.08 23.58 -21.27
CA ALA A 73 -0.10 24.44 -20.09
C ALA A 73 1.33 24.69 -19.56
N LEU A 74 2.21 23.68 -19.63
CA LEU A 74 3.62 23.82 -19.28
C LEU A 74 4.37 24.76 -20.23
N GLN A 75 4.09 24.72 -21.54
CA GLN A 75 4.71 25.65 -22.49
C GLN A 75 4.17 27.07 -22.38
N CYS A 76 2.87 27.23 -22.07
CA CYS A 76 2.26 28.53 -21.83
C CYS A 76 2.87 29.28 -20.64
N CYS A 77 3.45 28.58 -19.67
CA CYS A 77 4.20 29.19 -18.58
C CYS A 77 5.45 29.97 -19.02
N ALA A 78 5.99 29.72 -20.22
CA ALA A 78 7.12 30.50 -20.73
C ALA A 78 6.73 31.91 -21.19
N VAL A 79 5.45 32.14 -21.49
CA VAL A 79 4.94 33.42 -22.03
C VAL A 79 3.98 34.14 -21.08
N GLN A 80 3.34 33.41 -20.16
CA GLN A 80 2.39 33.95 -19.20
C GLN A 80 3.07 34.50 -17.94
N SER A 81 2.37 35.37 -17.21
CA SER A 81 2.84 35.84 -15.90
C SER A 81 2.92 34.68 -14.89
N PHE A 82 3.82 34.81 -13.91
CA PHE A 82 4.04 33.78 -12.90
C PHE A 82 2.76 33.33 -12.17
N GLY A 83 1.90 34.28 -11.76
CA GLY A 83 0.66 33.97 -11.06
C GLY A 83 -0.34 33.16 -11.90
N VAL A 84 -0.48 33.50 -13.18
CA VAL A 84 -1.35 32.77 -14.13
C VAL A 84 -0.79 31.38 -14.41
N CYS A 85 0.53 31.25 -14.56
CA CYS A 85 1.18 29.96 -14.72
C CYS A 85 0.94 29.05 -13.51
N VAL A 86 1.19 29.54 -12.29
CA VAL A 86 0.97 28.76 -11.06
C VAL A 86 -0.49 28.31 -10.97
N ALA A 87 -1.45 29.23 -11.16
CA ALA A 87 -2.87 28.91 -11.14
C ALA A 87 -3.25 27.83 -12.17
N SER A 88 -2.66 27.89 -13.37
CA SER A 88 -2.90 26.94 -14.46
C SER A 88 -2.32 25.56 -14.16
N LEU A 89 -1.19 25.50 -13.44
CA LEU A 89 -0.50 24.26 -13.09
C LEU A 89 -0.98 23.63 -11.78
N LEU A 90 -1.79 24.31 -10.96
CA LEU A 90 -2.23 23.77 -9.66
C LEU A 90 -2.86 22.37 -9.75
N GLY A 91 -3.65 22.08 -10.78
CA GLY A 91 -4.24 20.75 -10.97
C GLY A 91 -3.19 19.67 -11.28
N VAL A 92 -2.18 20.02 -12.09
CA VAL A 92 -1.03 19.14 -12.38
C VAL A 92 -0.22 18.91 -11.11
N LEU A 93 0.06 19.98 -10.36
CA LEU A 93 0.78 19.93 -9.09
C LEU A 93 0.04 19.07 -8.06
N GLN A 94 -1.29 19.16 -7.98
CA GLN A 94 -2.09 18.35 -7.06
C GLN A 94 -1.89 16.85 -7.31
N VAL A 95 -1.97 16.41 -8.57
CA VAL A 95 -1.76 15.01 -8.95
C VAL A 95 -0.32 14.57 -8.69
N CYS A 96 0.67 15.42 -9.02
CA CYS A 96 2.08 15.16 -8.76
C CYS A 96 2.39 15.05 -7.26
N ILE A 97 1.81 15.91 -6.42
CA ILE A 97 1.93 15.84 -4.95
C ILE A 97 1.36 14.50 -4.47
N GLN A 98 0.13 14.15 -4.87
CA GLN A 98 -0.51 12.89 -4.48
C GLN A 98 0.35 11.68 -4.86
N GLY A 99 0.82 11.62 -6.11
CA GLY A 99 1.65 10.51 -6.56
C GLY A 99 3.00 10.46 -5.86
N THR A 100 3.64 11.61 -5.61
CA THR A 100 4.90 11.69 -4.86
C THR A 100 4.73 11.16 -3.43
N MET A 101 3.65 11.52 -2.74
CA MET A 101 3.38 10.99 -1.40
C MET A 101 3.18 9.46 -1.39
N PHE A 102 2.59 8.90 -2.45
CA PHE A 102 2.50 7.46 -2.65
C PHE A 102 3.87 6.80 -2.93
N TYR A 103 4.74 7.45 -3.70
CA TYR A 103 6.13 6.98 -3.86
C TYR A 103 6.90 7.00 -2.55
N ILE A 104 6.70 8.02 -1.70
CA ILE A 104 7.26 8.06 -0.35
C ILE A 104 6.76 6.87 0.47
N ASN A 105 5.45 6.53 0.41
CA ASN A 105 4.92 5.33 1.05
C ASN A 105 5.64 4.05 0.59
N PHE A 106 5.90 3.89 -0.71
CA PHE A 106 6.66 2.76 -1.26
C PHE A 106 8.10 2.71 -0.73
N VAL A 107 8.80 3.85 -0.72
CA VAL A 107 10.17 3.93 -0.21
C VAL A 107 10.22 3.60 1.28
N LEU A 108 9.30 4.14 2.08
CA LEU A 108 9.21 3.84 3.51
C LEU A 108 8.86 2.37 3.77
N TYR A 109 7.99 1.78 2.94
CA TYR A 109 7.69 0.35 2.98
C TYR A 109 8.95 -0.50 2.76
N MET A 110 9.76 -0.17 1.75
CA MET A 110 11.00 -0.90 1.46
C MET A 110 12.06 -0.72 2.55
N ILE A 111 12.24 0.51 3.07
CA ILE A 111 13.24 0.80 4.10
C ILE A 111 12.88 0.12 5.42
N PHE A 112 11.62 0.19 5.83
CA PHE A 112 11.14 -0.38 7.10
C PHE A 112 10.51 -1.76 6.92
N PHE A 113 10.99 -2.55 5.94
CA PHE A 113 10.56 -3.93 5.79
C PHE A 113 11.05 -4.76 6.99
N PRO A 114 10.14 -5.41 7.76
CA PRO A 114 10.47 -6.11 9.01
C PRO A 114 11.52 -7.20 8.79
N GLU A 115 12.63 -7.16 9.56
CA GLU A 115 13.75 -8.10 9.39
C GLU A 115 13.40 -9.55 9.73
N HIS A 116 12.52 -9.75 10.71
CA HIS A 116 12.05 -11.09 11.10
C HIS A 116 11.27 -11.78 9.97
N ASN A 117 10.67 -11.01 9.06
CA ASN A 117 9.98 -11.53 7.89
C ASN A 117 10.90 -11.65 6.67
N LYS A 118 12.23 -11.43 6.78
CA LYS A 118 13.14 -11.53 5.62
C LYS A 118 13.69 -12.94 5.42
N TYR A 119 14.05 -13.61 6.50
CA TYR A 119 14.75 -14.89 6.43
C TYR A 119 14.21 -15.88 7.46
N GLU A 120 13.84 -17.05 6.99
CA GLU A 120 13.53 -18.19 7.86
C GLU A 120 14.77 -19.08 7.98
N GLN A 121 15.00 -19.58 9.20
CA GLN A 121 16.12 -20.46 9.47
C GLN A 121 15.68 -21.90 9.25
N VAL A 122 16.24 -22.56 8.24
CA VAL A 122 16.01 -24.00 8.07
C VAL A 122 16.94 -24.72 9.04
N ALA A 123 16.36 -25.27 10.11
CA ALA A 123 17.02 -26.31 10.87
C ALA A 123 17.22 -27.49 9.92
N GLY A 124 18.47 -27.89 9.67
CA GLY A 124 18.74 -29.00 8.76
C GLY A 124 18.06 -30.28 9.26
N ASP A 125 17.35 -30.98 8.39
CA ASP A 125 16.72 -32.26 8.67
C ASP A 125 17.73 -33.20 9.35
N GLU A 126 17.49 -33.48 10.64
CA GLU A 126 18.04 -34.68 11.27
C GLU A 126 17.06 -35.82 11.04
N GLN A 127 17.31 -36.60 9.99
CA GLN A 127 16.84 -37.96 9.78
C GLN A 127 17.88 -38.63 8.87
N GLY A 128 18.55 -39.73 9.20
CA GLY A 128 18.40 -40.68 10.29
C GLY A 128 18.89 -42.03 9.74
N ASN A 129 20.10 -42.44 10.10
CA ASN A 129 20.54 -43.84 10.30
C ASN A 129 22.07 -43.92 10.30
N SER A 130 22.67 -43.96 11.50
CA SER A 130 23.85 -44.79 11.70
C SER A 130 23.66 -45.50 13.02
N SER A 131 23.28 -46.77 12.86
CA SER A 131 23.17 -47.78 13.89
C SER A 131 24.38 -47.75 14.82
N SER A 132 24.10 -48.07 16.09
CA SER A 132 25.04 -48.29 17.17
C SER A 132 26.41 -48.82 16.74
N SER A 133 27.47 -48.14 17.15
CA SER A 133 28.72 -48.81 17.49
C SER A 133 29.42 -48.04 18.60
N ASN A 134 29.58 -48.69 19.75
CA ASN A 134 30.44 -48.27 20.84
C ASN A 134 31.88 -48.13 20.34
N GLY A 135 32.55 -47.02 20.66
CA GLY A 135 33.96 -46.80 20.38
C GLY A 135 34.49 -45.59 21.14
N ILE A 136 35.30 -45.86 22.16
CA ILE A 136 36.09 -44.89 22.91
C ILE A 136 37.20 -44.37 21.98
N GLY A 137 37.41 -43.05 21.94
CA GLY A 137 38.65 -42.47 21.43
C GLY A 137 38.48 -41.19 20.61
N ASP A 138 38.92 -40.10 21.25
CA ASP A 138 39.75 -39.03 20.69
C ASP A 138 39.16 -37.84 19.92
N GLU A 139 39.72 -36.69 20.34
CA GLU A 139 39.98 -35.44 19.63
C GLU A 139 38.83 -34.49 19.27
N GLN A 140 38.77 -33.40 20.06
CA GLN A 140 38.06 -32.15 19.79
C GLN A 140 38.39 -31.61 18.39
N ARG A 141 37.47 -31.83 17.44
CA ARG A 141 37.38 -30.99 16.23
C ARG A 141 36.55 -29.75 16.56
N PRO A 142 37.04 -28.54 16.29
CA PRO A 142 36.20 -27.35 16.41
C PRO A 142 35.03 -27.53 15.45
N LEU A 143 33.81 -27.45 15.98
CA LEU A 143 32.56 -27.45 15.24
C LEU A 143 32.62 -26.36 14.19
N LEU A 144 33.06 -26.70 12.98
CA LEU A 144 32.97 -25.87 11.80
C LEU A 144 31.47 -25.67 11.60
N GLY A 145 31.00 -24.51 12.08
CA GLY A 145 29.61 -24.26 12.38
C GLY A 145 28.73 -24.72 11.23
N ARG A 146 27.72 -25.54 11.57
CA ARG A 146 26.56 -25.80 10.69
C ARG A 146 26.19 -24.45 10.10
N ALA A 147 26.49 -24.26 8.81
CA ALA A 147 26.18 -23.03 8.12
C ALA A 147 24.65 -22.94 8.09
N GLN A 148 24.07 -22.23 9.07
CA GLN A 148 22.64 -21.98 9.20
C GLN A 148 22.19 -21.36 7.87
N ARG A 149 21.58 -22.16 7.00
CA ARG A 149 21.15 -21.70 5.68
C ARG A 149 19.91 -20.84 5.90
N ARG A 150 20.09 -19.52 5.86
CA ARG A 150 18.99 -18.55 5.88
C ARG A 150 18.34 -18.55 4.50
N ILE A 151 17.07 -18.96 4.43
CA ILE A 151 16.29 -18.93 3.19
C ILE A 151 15.40 -17.68 3.21
N ALA A 152 15.35 -16.94 2.10
CA ALA A 152 14.48 -15.78 1.95
C ALA A 152 13.01 -16.20 1.97
N THR A 153 12.21 -15.55 2.81
CA THR A 153 10.76 -15.79 2.91
C THR A 153 10.03 -15.39 1.62
N VAL A 154 8.81 -15.89 1.43
CA VAL A 154 7.96 -15.56 0.27
C VAL A 154 7.57 -14.08 0.30
N GLU A 155 7.38 -13.49 1.48
CA GLU A 155 7.04 -12.08 1.69
C GLU A 155 8.16 -11.16 1.22
N TRP A 156 9.42 -11.49 1.58
CA TRP A 156 10.58 -10.72 1.14
C TRP A 156 10.82 -10.85 -0.36
N GLN A 157 10.68 -12.06 -0.91
CA GLN A 157 10.74 -12.26 -2.36
C GLN A 157 9.66 -11.45 -3.08
N THR A 158 8.43 -11.42 -2.53
CA THR A 158 7.33 -10.61 -3.08
C THR A 158 7.67 -9.12 -3.04
N ALA A 159 8.21 -8.61 -1.93
CA ALA A 159 8.61 -7.20 -1.82
C ALA A 159 9.70 -6.81 -2.85
N LEU A 160 10.68 -7.69 -3.09
CA LEU A 160 11.70 -7.48 -4.13
C LEU A 160 11.10 -7.47 -5.54
N TRP A 161 10.18 -8.40 -5.83
CA TRP A 161 9.46 -8.41 -7.10
C TRP A 161 8.62 -7.14 -7.31
N VAL A 162 7.94 -6.67 -6.25
CA VAL A 162 7.20 -5.41 -6.27
C VAL A 162 8.13 -4.24 -6.59
N ALA A 163 9.29 -4.16 -5.92
CA ALA A 163 10.26 -3.10 -6.18
C ALA A 163 10.77 -3.13 -7.63
N ALA A 164 11.14 -4.30 -8.13
CA ALA A 164 11.58 -4.49 -9.51
C ALA A 164 10.49 -4.08 -10.52
N ALA A 165 9.23 -4.48 -10.29
CA ALA A 165 8.11 -4.16 -11.15
C ALA A 165 7.82 -2.64 -11.18
N VAL A 166 7.82 -1.98 -10.01
CA VAL A 166 7.65 -0.52 -9.91
C VAL A 166 8.76 0.22 -10.65
N SER A 167 10.02 -0.18 -10.43
CA SER A 167 11.17 0.43 -11.11
C SER A 167 11.12 0.22 -12.62
N ALA A 168 10.86 -1.01 -13.08
CA ALA A 168 10.75 -1.33 -14.50
C ALA A 168 9.63 -0.52 -15.18
N HIS A 169 8.44 -0.48 -14.58
CA HIS A 169 7.33 0.32 -15.09
C HIS A 169 7.67 1.82 -15.15
N GLY A 170 8.29 2.36 -14.09
CA GLY A 170 8.74 3.76 -14.07
C GLY A 170 9.73 4.08 -15.19
N ILE A 171 10.69 3.19 -15.44
CA ILE A 171 11.68 3.32 -16.52
C ILE A 171 10.98 3.28 -17.88
N VAL A 172 10.07 2.32 -18.12
CA VAL A 172 9.30 2.23 -19.36
C VAL A 172 8.50 3.51 -19.60
N CYS A 173 7.79 3.99 -18.58
CA CYS A 173 7.03 5.24 -18.67
C CYS A 173 7.90 6.44 -19.01
N LEU A 174 9.06 6.57 -18.36
CA LEU A 174 9.99 7.66 -18.60
C LEU A 174 10.55 7.58 -20.03
N VAL A 175 11.13 6.45 -20.42
CA VAL A 175 11.79 6.26 -21.72
C VAL A 175 10.79 6.42 -22.86
N MET A 176 9.64 5.76 -22.80
CA MET A 176 8.62 5.85 -23.85
C MET A 176 8.08 7.27 -23.99
N SER A 177 7.83 7.97 -22.88
CA SER A 177 7.34 9.35 -22.92
C SER A 177 8.38 10.30 -23.48
N LEU A 178 9.65 10.16 -23.08
CA LEU A 178 10.74 10.97 -23.63
C LEU A 178 10.92 10.73 -25.13
N LEU A 179 10.93 9.47 -25.57
CA LEU A 179 11.05 9.12 -27.00
C LEU A 179 9.89 9.71 -27.81
N LEU A 180 8.65 9.56 -27.36
CA LEU A 180 7.48 10.09 -28.06
C LEU A 180 7.50 11.63 -28.12
N VAL A 181 7.81 12.30 -27.01
CA VAL A 181 7.87 13.77 -26.96
C VAL A 181 9.00 14.32 -27.85
N THR A 182 10.17 13.67 -27.85
CA THR A 182 11.36 14.18 -28.57
C THR A 182 11.40 13.80 -30.05
N VAL A 183 10.98 12.58 -30.41
CA VAL A 183 11.06 12.07 -31.80
C VAL A 183 9.79 12.38 -32.58
N VAL A 184 8.62 12.18 -31.98
CA VAL A 184 7.32 12.34 -32.67
C VAL A 184 6.72 13.72 -32.40
N GLY A 185 6.94 14.24 -31.19
CA GLY A 185 6.44 15.52 -30.73
C GLY A 185 5.35 15.38 -29.66
N PRO A 186 5.22 16.35 -28.75
CA PRO A 186 4.28 16.31 -27.63
C PRO A 186 2.81 16.30 -28.06
N TYR A 187 2.50 16.89 -29.22
CA TYR A 187 1.13 17.04 -29.72
C TYR A 187 0.69 15.95 -30.68
N ALA A 188 1.60 15.07 -31.08
CA ALA A 188 1.32 14.04 -32.06
C ALA A 188 0.32 13.01 -31.53
N ALA A 189 -0.46 12.40 -32.44
CA ALA A 189 -1.45 11.39 -32.08
C ALA A 189 -0.87 10.23 -31.25
N PRO A 190 0.31 9.65 -31.58
CA PRO A 190 0.90 8.57 -30.78
C PRO A 190 1.18 8.98 -29.32
N THR A 191 1.69 10.18 -29.10
CA THR A 191 1.98 10.72 -27.75
C THR A 191 0.69 10.88 -26.94
N ARG A 192 -0.39 11.37 -27.58
CA ARG A 192 -1.71 11.47 -26.94
C ARG A 192 -2.32 10.10 -26.64
N THR A 193 -2.22 9.15 -27.57
CA THR A 193 -2.69 7.76 -27.35
C THR A 193 -1.94 7.10 -26.20
N TRP A 194 -0.62 7.23 -26.14
CA TRP A 194 0.20 6.74 -25.03
C TRP A 194 -0.26 7.33 -23.68
N ALA A 195 -0.47 8.65 -23.63
CA ALA A 195 -0.98 9.30 -22.43
C ALA A 195 -2.36 8.74 -22.03
N SER A 196 -3.30 8.63 -22.98
CA SER A 196 -4.64 8.07 -22.71
C SER A 196 -4.61 6.63 -22.21
N LEU A 197 -3.73 5.79 -22.76
CA LEU A 197 -3.53 4.41 -22.31
C LEU A 197 -3.03 4.35 -20.86
N LEU A 198 -2.07 5.20 -20.49
CA LEU A 198 -1.59 5.31 -19.11
C LEU A 198 -2.68 5.77 -18.14
N GLY A 199 -3.55 6.70 -18.58
CA GLY A 199 -4.70 7.14 -17.79
C GLY A 199 -5.71 6.01 -17.54
N LEU A 200 -6.08 5.26 -18.60
CA LEU A 200 -6.97 4.10 -18.48
C LEU A 200 -6.34 2.99 -17.62
N PHE A 201 -5.05 2.73 -17.81
CA PHE A 201 -4.31 1.74 -17.02
C PHE A 201 -4.31 2.12 -15.53
N SER A 202 -4.04 3.38 -15.20
CA SER A 202 -4.13 3.87 -13.82
C SER A 202 -5.52 3.67 -13.21
N LEU A 203 -6.58 3.95 -13.98
CA LEU A 203 -7.95 3.73 -13.53
C LEU A 203 -8.23 2.25 -13.25
N CYS A 204 -7.80 1.35 -14.14
CA CYS A 204 -7.92 -0.10 -13.92
C CYS A 204 -7.16 -0.56 -12.66
N LEU A 205 -5.92 -0.12 -12.48
CA LEU A 205 -5.14 -0.43 -11.28
C LEU A 205 -5.80 0.09 -10.01
N THR A 206 -6.40 1.28 -10.06
CA THR A 206 -7.15 1.86 -8.95
C THR A 206 -8.32 0.96 -8.55
N CYS A 207 -9.10 0.47 -9.52
CA CYS A 207 -10.18 -0.48 -9.25
C CYS A 207 -9.66 -1.79 -8.65
N LEU A 208 -8.58 -2.34 -9.21
CA LEU A 208 -7.91 -3.55 -8.71
C LEU A 208 -7.25 -3.36 -7.35
N GLN A 209 -6.92 -2.14 -6.98
CA GLN A 209 -6.35 -1.82 -5.68
C GLN A 209 -7.44 -1.77 -4.60
N PHE A 210 -8.54 -1.08 -4.87
CA PHE A 210 -9.59 -0.87 -3.89
C PHE A 210 -10.53 -2.06 -3.75
N PHE A 211 -10.91 -2.75 -4.83
CA PHE A 211 -11.91 -3.81 -4.78
C PHE A 211 -11.48 -5.03 -3.93
N PRO A 212 -10.30 -5.64 -4.14
CA PRO A 212 -9.84 -6.75 -3.29
C PRO A 212 -9.64 -6.33 -1.84
N GLN A 213 -9.25 -5.07 -1.60
CA GLN A 213 -9.11 -4.54 -0.25
C GLN A 213 -10.46 -4.42 0.44
N ILE A 214 -11.50 -3.95 -0.25
CA ILE A 214 -12.88 -3.90 0.27
C ILE A 214 -13.34 -5.32 0.63
N VAL A 215 -13.18 -6.28 -0.28
CA VAL A 215 -13.58 -7.68 -0.05
C VAL A 215 -12.81 -8.29 1.12
N LYS A 216 -11.49 -8.06 1.19
CA LYS A 216 -10.65 -8.56 2.29
C LYS A 216 -11.09 -7.96 3.62
N THR A 217 -11.24 -6.64 3.71
CA THR A 217 -11.71 -5.98 4.94
C THR A 217 -13.07 -6.53 5.36
N TRP A 218 -14.01 -6.69 4.42
CA TRP A 218 -15.33 -7.26 4.69
C TRP A 218 -15.27 -8.68 5.25
N ARG A 219 -14.41 -9.53 4.69
CA ARG A 219 -14.25 -10.93 5.15
C ARG A 219 -13.49 -11.03 6.47
N SER A 220 -12.46 -10.22 6.66
CA SER A 220 -11.61 -10.28 7.85
C SER A 220 -12.26 -9.63 9.08
N LYS A 221 -13.22 -8.72 8.90
CA LYS A 221 -13.88 -7.96 10.00
C LYS A 221 -12.92 -7.20 10.93
N THR A 222 -11.68 -6.98 10.49
CA THR A 222 -10.63 -6.27 11.22
C THR A 222 -10.11 -5.13 10.37
N VAL A 223 -9.87 -3.97 10.98
CA VAL A 223 -9.23 -2.84 10.31
C VAL A 223 -7.72 -3.06 10.40
N GLY A 224 -7.10 -3.56 9.33
CA GLY A 224 -5.66 -3.83 9.30
C GLY A 224 -4.80 -2.55 9.45
N ALA A 225 -3.58 -2.53 8.89
CA ALA A 225 -2.69 -1.37 9.06
C ALA A 225 -3.14 -0.07 8.34
N LEU A 226 -4.27 -0.08 7.62
CA LEU A 226 -4.77 1.08 6.86
C LEU A 226 -4.99 2.30 7.76
N SER A 227 -4.66 3.48 7.21
CA SER A 227 -4.79 4.76 7.92
C SER A 227 -6.21 5.32 7.71
N ILE A 228 -7.10 5.08 8.69
CA ILE A 228 -8.42 5.73 8.73
C ILE A 228 -8.31 7.26 8.64
N PRO A 229 -7.39 7.95 9.35
CA PRO A 229 -7.27 9.42 9.28
C PRO A 229 -6.92 9.94 7.89
N MET A 230 -6.07 9.22 7.16
CA MET A 230 -5.73 9.55 5.77
C MET A 230 -6.97 9.44 4.88
N MET A 231 -7.70 8.33 4.97
CA MET A 231 -8.90 8.10 4.15
C MET A 231 -10.02 9.10 4.47
N LEU A 232 -10.17 9.48 5.75
CA LEU A 232 -11.12 10.50 6.20
C LEU A 232 -10.85 11.88 5.57
N MET A 233 -9.58 12.29 5.48
CA MET A 233 -9.23 13.56 4.84
C MET A 233 -9.30 13.49 3.31
N GLN A 234 -8.94 12.34 2.71
CA GLN A 234 -8.89 12.20 1.26
C GLN A 234 -10.24 12.02 0.59
N THR A 235 -11.16 11.28 1.21
CA THR A 235 -12.46 10.96 0.58
C THR A 235 -13.25 12.24 0.24
N PRO A 236 -13.44 13.21 1.17
CA PRO A 236 -14.09 14.47 0.84
C PRO A 236 -13.30 15.29 -0.18
N GLY A 237 -11.97 15.34 -0.03
CA GLY A 237 -11.09 16.04 -0.97
C GLY A 237 -11.19 15.51 -2.40
N GLY A 238 -11.33 14.18 -2.57
CA GLY A 238 -11.50 13.53 -3.86
C GLY A 238 -12.82 13.92 -4.55
N PHE A 239 -13.91 14.01 -3.79
CA PHE A 239 -15.20 14.49 -4.32
C PHE A 239 -15.13 15.97 -4.71
N VAL A 240 -14.55 16.81 -3.86
CA VAL A 240 -14.35 18.24 -4.14
C VAL A 240 -13.44 18.43 -5.36
N PHE A 241 -12.42 17.59 -5.52
CA PHE A 241 -11.55 17.61 -6.70
C PHE A 241 -12.30 17.21 -7.96
N ALA A 242 -13.10 16.14 -7.94
CA ALA A 242 -13.95 15.76 -9.06
C ALA A 242 -14.92 16.89 -9.45
N TYR A 243 -15.54 17.54 -8.44
CA TYR A 243 -16.38 18.71 -8.65
C TYR A 243 -15.59 19.88 -9.28
N SER A 244 -14.37 20.15 -8.82
CA SER A 244 -13.52 21.21 -9.37
C SER A 244 -13.18 21.01 -10.85
N ILE A 245 -13.18 19.75 -11.33
CA ILE A 245 -13.02 19.41 -12.75
C ILE A 245 -14.35 19.57 -13.48
N ALA A 246 -15.47 19.14 -12.87
CA ALA A 246 -16.81 19.19 -13.47
C ALA A 246 -17.30 20.62 -13.76
N ILE A 247 -16.92 21.60 -12.93
CA ILE A 247 -17.28 23.01 -13.13
C ILE A 247 -16.37 23.75 -14.12
N ARG A 248 -15.35 23.09 -14.68
CA ARG A 248 -14.48 23.73 -15.69
C ARG A 248 -15.22 23.81 -17.02
N PRO A 249 -15.20 24.97 -17.70
CA PRO A 249 -15.86 25.13 -18.99
C PRO A 249 -15.24 24.19 -20.04
N GLY A 250 -16.09 23.58 -20.87
CA GLY A 250 -15.66 22.71 -21.98
C GLY A 250 -15.22 21.29 -21.58
N VAL A 251 -15.44 20.87 -20.33
CA VAL A 251 -15.06 19.54 -19.83
C VAL A 251 -16.21 18.54 -19.97
N ASN A 252 -15.90 17.34 -20.49
CA ASN A 252 -16.84 16.23 -20.61
C ASN A 252 -16.98 15.45 -19.30
N TRP A 253 -18.10 14.74 -19.12
CA TRP A 253 -18.35 13.90 -17.94
C TRP A 253 -17.25 12.84 -17.71
N SER A 254 -16.66 12.34 -18.81
CA SER A 254 -15.56 11.38 -18.79
C SER A 254 -14.29 11.88 -18.10
N SER A 255 -14.11 13.20 -17.97
CA SER A 255 -12.90 13.80 -17.41
C SER A 255 -12.90 13.85 -15.88
N TRP A 256 -14.07 13.83 -15.23
CA TRP A 256 -14.19 13.86 -13.77
C TRP A 256 -14.72 12.54 -13.19
N ILE A 257 -15.37 11.69 -14.01
CA ILE A 257 -15.98 10.44 -13.54
C ILE A 257 -14.96 9.46 -12.95
N SER A 258 -13.74 9.42 -13.48
CA SER A 258 -12.66 8.56 -12.96
C SER A 258 -12.28 8.95 -11.53
N THR A 259 -12.08 10.24 -11.29
CA THR A 259 -11.82 10.81 -9.96
C THR A 259 -12.98 10.56 -9.01
N PHE A 260 -14.22 10.75 -9.48
CA PHE A 260 -15.42 10.49 -8.70
C PHE A 260 -15.55 9.01 -8.30
N MET A 261 -15.28 8.09 -9.25
CA MET A 261 -15.30 6.65 -8.99
C MET A 261 -14.23 6.25 -7.96
N ALA A 262 -13.02 6.79 -8.08
CA ALA A 262 -11.96 6.56 -7.11
C ALA A 262 -12.35 7.04 -5.71
N ALA A 263 -12.91 8.25 -5.59
CA ALA A 263 -13.40 8.78 -4.31
C ALA A 263 -14.54 7.93 -3.72
N THR A 264 -15.43 7.41 -4.58
CA THR A 264 -16.52 6.51 -4.16
C THR A 264 -16.00 5.19 -3.63
N LEU A 265 -15.09 4.52 -4.35
CA LEU A 265 -14.47 3.27 -3.90
C LEU A 265 -13.72 3.46 -2.57
N GLN A 266 -12.96 4.54 -2.44
CA GLN A 266 -12.26 4.89 -1.21
C GLN A 266 -13.23 5.19 -0.07
N GLY A 267 -14.35 5.87 -0.35
CA GLY A 267 -15.39 6.15 0.63
C GLY A 267 -16.11 4.90 1.13
N VAL A 268 -16.39 3.93 0.25
CA VAL A 268 -16.94 2.62 0.65
C VAL A 268 -15.98 1.87 1.57
N LEU A 269 -14.69 1.83 1.22
CA LEU A 269 -13.67 1.21 2.07
C LEU A 269 -13.60 1.91 3.44
N LEU A 270 -13.61 3.24 3.46
CA LEU A 270 -13.61 4.03 4.69
C LEU A 270 -14.83 3.71 5.57
N ALA A 271 -16.03 3.64 5.00
CA ALA A 271 -17.25 3.32 5.75
C ALA A 271 -17.14 1.96 6.45
N ILE A 272 -16.66 0.93 5.73
CA ILE A 272 -16.44 -0.40 6.31
C ILE A 272 -15.39 -0.34 7.43
N CYS A 273 -14.28 0.37 7.23
CA CYS A 273 -13.26 0.55 8.25
C CYS A 273 -13.81 1.25 9.51
N LEU A 274 -14.63 2.28 9.37
CA LEU A 274 -15.24 2.96 10.52
C LEU A 274 -16.18 2.05 11.31
N VAL A 275 -16.98 1.23 10.62
CA VAL A 275 -17.90 0.29 11.26
C VAL A 275 -17.13 -0.75 12.08
N PHE A 276 -16.08 -1.35 11.52
CA PHE A 276 -15.31 -2.38 12.24
C PHE A 276 -14.42 -1.81 13.35
N ASP A 277 -13.84 -0.61 13.17
CA ASP A 277 -13.11 0.10 14.23
C ASP A 277 -14.02 0.42 15.43
N ALA A 278 -15.26 0.84 15.17
CA ALA A 278 -16.25 1.06 16.23
C ALA A 278 -16.63 -0.23 16.95
N GLN A 279 -16.80 -1.34 16.22
CA GLN A 279 -17.11 -2.65 16.81
C GLN A 279 -15.97 -3.19 17.66
N GLU A 280 -14.71 -3.02 17.24
CA GLU A 280 -13.53 -3.44 17.99
C GLU A 280 -13.43 -2.68 19.32
N LYS A 281 -13.55 -1.34 19.30
CA LYS A 281 -13.55 -0.50 20.50
C LYS A 281 -14.66 -0.85 21.49
N GLN A 282 -15.85 -1.19 20.98
CA GLN A 282 -16.96 -1.66 21.82
C GLN A 282 -16.64 -2.99 22.52
N ARG A 283 -15.99 -3.93 21.83
CA ARG A 283 -15.58 -5.21 22.41
C ARG A 283 -14.49 -5.04 23.46
N GLU A 284 -13.51 -4.18 23.21
CA GLU A 284 -12.43 -3.86 24.18
C GLU A 284 -12.99 -3.21 25.45
N SER A 285 -13.93 -2.27 25.29
CA SER A 285 -14.58 -1.59 26.41
C SER A 285 -15.46 -2.55 27.22
N ALA A 286 -16.17 -3.48 26.56
CA ALA A 286 -16.94 -4.51 27.24
C ALA A 286 -16.07 -5.54 27.97
N GLY A 287 -14.93 -5.93 27.39
CA GLY A 287 -13.96 -6.86 28.01
C GLY A 287 -13.25 -6.26 29.23
N THR A 288 -12.91 -4.97 29.17
CA THR A 288 -12.28 -4.24 30.30
C THR A 288 -13.22 -4.07 31.49
N VAL A 289 -14.54 -3.96 31.26
CA VAL A 289 -15.55 -3.84 32.33
C VAL A 289 -15.92 -5.20 32.94
N ALA A 290 -15.66 -6.31 32.23
CA ALA A 290 -15.98 -7.65 32.68
C ALA A 290 -14.89 -8.30 33.55
N GLU A 291 -13.74 -7.65 33.78
CA GLU A 291 -12.75 -8.08 34.78
C GLU A 291 -13.26 -7.65 36.16
N PRO A 292 -13.76 -8.57 37.01
CA PRO A 292 -14.28 -8.21 38.32
C PRO A 292 -13.10 -7.85 39.22
N ALA A 293 -13.22 -6.72 39.92
CA ALA A 293 -12.39 -6.41 41.07
C ALA A 293 -12.39 -7.62 42.01
N GLN A 294 -11.27 -8.36 42.06
CA GLN A 294 -11.00 -9.22 43.20
C GLN A 294 -10.89 -8.29 44.41
N GLY A 295 -11.89 -8.41 45.30
CA GLY A 295 -12.01 -7.62 46.52
C GLY A 295 -10.80 -7.81 47.44
N PRO A 296 -10.56 -6.86 48.36
CA PRO A 296 -9.44 -6.93 49.28
C PRO A 296 -9.81 -7.82 50.45
N ASP A 297 -9.49 -9.12 50.37
CA ASP A 297 -9.44 -9.97 51.56
C ASP A 297 -8.00 -10.17 52.03
N SER A 298 -7.89 -10.04 53.34
CA SER A 298 -6.73 -9.80 54.19
C SER A 298 -5.74 -10.95 54.36
N VAL A 299 -4.45 -10.58 54.44
CA VAL A 299 -3.43 -10.98 55.45
C VAL A 299 -3.26 -12.47 55.79
N GLY A 300 -2.05 -13.01 55.54
CA GLY A 300 -1.58 -14.21 56.25
C GLY A 300 -0.29 -14.82 55.70
N ALA A 301 0.78 -14.81 56.49
CA ALA A 301 2.14 -15.26 56.20
C ALA A 301 2.31 -16.77 55.86
N GLY A 302 3.39 -17.10 55.13
CA GLY A 302 4.21 -18.28 55.44
C GLY A 302 4.56 -19.27 54.31
N SER A 303 5.85 -19.31 53.97
CA SER A 303 6.69 -20.51 53.68
C SER A 303 6.43 -21.43 52.47
N ARG A 304 7.41 -21.41 51.54
CA ARG A 304 8.29 -22.52 51.09
C ARG A 304 7.72 -23.75 50.32
N SER A 305 8.34 -23.99 49.14
CA SER A 305 8.41 -25.24 48.33
C SER A 305 7.10 -25.64 47.66
N THR A 306 7.01 -26.06 46.38
CA THR A 306 7.73 -27.15 45.72
C THR A 306 7.43 -27.14 44.20
N ALA A 307 8.43 -27.55 43.41
CA ALA A 307 8.40 -28.27 42.12
C ALA A 307 7.26 -28.05 41.10
N LEU A 308 7.65 -27.63 39.88
CA LEU A 308 6.92 -27.88 38.64
C LEU A 308 6.90 -29.40 38.37
N GLU A 309 5.72 -29.97 38.23
CA GLU A 309 5.49 -31.27 37.58
C GLU A 309 4.80 -31.03 36.23
N PRO A 310 5.17 -31.75 35.14
CA PRO A 310 4.64 -31.51 33.81
C PRO A 310 3.32 -32.26 33.53
N GLU A 311 2.55 -31.69 32.61
CA GLU A 311 1.24 -32.13 32.12
C GLU A 311 1.25 -33.53 31.46
N PRO A 312 0.25 -34.40 31.66
CA PRO A 312 0.19 -35.71 31.01
C PRO A 312 -0.47 -35.67 29.61
N GLU A 313 0.19 -36.32 28.63
CA GLU A 313 -0.38 -36.68 27.32
C GLU A 313 -1.55 -37.67 27.46
N PRO A 314 -2.57 -37.62 26.58
CA PRO A 314 -3.51 -38.72 26.42
C PRO A 314 -3.08 -39.72 25.34
N GLU A 315 -3.10 -40.99 25.77
CA GLU A 315 -2.79 -42.23 25.07
C GLU A 315 -3.42 -42.44 23.68
N SER A 316 -2.60 -43.07 22.83
CA SER A 316 -2.96 -43.81 21.62
C SER A 316 -3.94 -44.96 21.90
N THR A 317 -5.04 -45.01 21.15
CA THR A 317 -5.85 -46.24 21.01
C THR A 317 -5.61 -46.86 19.63
N SER A 318 -4.99 -48.03 19.66
CA SER A 318 -4.90 -48.97 18.55
C SER A 318 -6.25 -49.64 18.30
N ALA A 319 -6.72 -49.64 17.05
CA ALA A 319 -7.73 -50.59 16.59
C ALA A 319 -7.41 -51.05 15.17
N SER A 320 -6.93 -52.29 15.08
CA SER A 320 -6.85 -53.10 13.87
C SER A 320 -8.24 -53.56 13.42
N ALA A 321 -8.59 -53.40 12.15
CA ALA A 321 -9.53 -54.28 11.47
C ALA A 321 -9.35 -54.23 9.94
N SER A 322 -8.91 -55.38 9.43
CA SER A 322 -8.93 -55.83 8.04
C SER A 322 -10.34 -55.96 7.47
N ALA A 323 -10.53 -55.66 6.17
CA ALA A 323 -11.01 -56.59 5.12
C ALA A 323 -11.81 -55.90 3.97
N SER A 324 -11.28 -56.11 2.74
CA SER A 324 -11.97 -56.58 1.51
C SER A 324 -13.14 -55.80 0.86
N THR A 325 -12.83 -55.29 -0.35
CA THR A 325 -13.46 -55.65 -1.65
C THR A 325 -14.68 -54.88 -2.19
N SER A 326 -14.61 -54.68 -3.52
CA SER A 326 -15.64 -54.47 -4.56
C SER A 326 -16.14 -53.06 -4.90
N GLN A 327 -15.57 -52.56 -6.01
CA GLN A 327 -16.23 -51.92 -7.16
C GLN A 327 -17.58 -52.55 -7.57
N PRO A 328 -18.43 -51.90 -8.38
CA PRO A 328 -18.13 -51.03 -9.53
C PRO A 328 -18.47 -49.55 -9.37
#